data_AF-A0AAU9YWX8-F1
#
_entry.id   AF-A0AAU9YWX8-F1
#
_cell.length_a   1.000
_cell.length_b   1.000
_cell.length_c   1.000
_cell.angle_alpha   90.00
_cell.angle_beta   90.00
_cell.angle_gamma   90.00
#
_symmetry.space_group_name_H-M   'P 1'
#
loop_
_entity.id
_entity.type
_entity.pdbx_description
1 polymer ?
#
loop_
_entity_poly.entity_id
_entity_poly.type
_entity_poly.pdbx_seq_one_letter_code
_entity_poly.pdbx_strand_id
1 'polypeptide(L)' 'MEEQEVPALEPFRVEQAPPLIYYVPDFISKEEDEYLLRQVFNAPKPKWTQLSGRRLQNWAS' A
#
# COMPACT_ATOMS: atom_id res chain seq x y z
N MET A 1 16.88 -13.50 7.21
CA MET A 1 16.33 -12.24 6.69
C MET A 1 16.72 -12.25 5.23
N GLU A 2 15.80 -12.65 4.36
CA GLU A 2 16.09 -12.64 2.92
C GLU A 2 16.18 -11.17 2.51
N GLU A 3 17.36 -10.73 2.08
CA GLU A 3 17.52 -9.45 1.39
C GLU A 3 16.78 -9.57 0.06
N GLN A 4 15.60 -8.99 0.00
CA GLN A 4 14.82 -8.92 -1.22
C GLN A 4 15.57 -8.00 -2.19
N GLU A 5 16.15 -8.58 -3.25
CA GLU A 5 16.88 -7.85 -4.28
C GLU A 5 15.93 -6.79 -4.88
N VAL A 6 16.28 -5.51 -4.76
CA VAL A 6 15.43 -4.44 -5.26
C VAL A 6 15.43 -4.54 -6.79
N PRO A 7 14.29 -4.81 -7.45
CA PRO A 7 14.27 -4.94 -8.89
C PRO A 7 14.67 -3.61 -9.53
N ALA A 8 15.41 -3.68 -10.65
CA ALA A 8 15.63 -2.51 -11.49
C ALA A 8 14.26 -1.93 -11.88
N LEU A 9 14.02 -0.65 -11.57
CA LEU A 9 12.68 -0.05 -11.69
C LEU A 9 12.34 0.40 -13.11
N GLU A 10 13.34 0.67 -13.96
CA GLU A 10 13.13 1.18 -15.33
C GLU A 10 12.14 0.35 -16.19
N PRO A 11 12.15 -1.00 -16.16
CA PRO A 11 11.17 -1.81 -16.89
C PRO A 11 9.71 -1.59 -16.43
N PHE A 12 9.50 -1.05 -15.23
CA PHE A 12 8.20 -0.81 -14.63
C PHE A 12 7.71 0.62 -14.82
N ARG A 13 8.45 1.46 -15.55
CA ARG A 13 8.08 2.86 -15.79
C ARG A 13 6.77 2.96 -16.58
N VAL A 14 5.87 3.83 -16.14
CA VAL A 14 4.61 4.08 -16.85
C VAL A 14 4.83 5.14 -17.93
N GLU A 15 4.91 4.71 -19.19
CA GLU A 15 5.25 5.59 -20.34
C GLU A 15 4.29 6.77 -20.55
N GLN A 16 3.01 6.63 -20.16
CA GLN A 16 1.98 7.68 -20.32
C GLN A 16 1.84 8.59 -19.08
N ALA A 17 2.80 8.53 -18.17
CA ALA A 17 2.82 9.29 -16.94
C ALA A 17 4.13 10.10 -16.81
N PRO A 18 4.23 11.06 -15.87
CA PRO A 18 5.51 11.66 -15.53
C PRO A 18 6.57 10.58 -15.26
N PRO A 19 7.87 10.83 -15.57
CA PRO A 19 8.96 9.85 -15.42
C PRO A 19 9.39 9.64 -13.96
N LEU A 20 8.42 9.64 -13.07
CA LEU A 20 8.49 9.42 -11.63
C LEU A 20 7.50 8.32 -11.21
N ILE A 21 6.66 7.83 -12.14
CA ILE A 21 5.59 6.86 -11.87
C ILE A 21 6.00 5.49 -12.42
N TYR A 22 5.98 4.51 -11.53
CA TYR A 22 6.31 3.12 -11.81
C TYR A 22 5.17 2.21 -11.35
N TYR A 23 4.85 1.19 -12.13
CA TYR A 23 3.85 0.17 -11.82
C TYR A 23 4.54 -1.18 -11.67
N VAL A 24 4.61 -1.67 -10.43
CA VAL A 24 5.17 -3.00 -10.13
C VAL A 24 4.00 -3.97 -9.94
N PRO A 25 3.79 -4.93 -10.86
CA PRO A 25 2.74 -5.94 -10.71
C PRO A 25 3.06 -6.87 -9.55
N ASP A 26 2.01 -7.37 -8.90
CA ASP A 26 2.11 -8.38 -7.83
C ASP A 26 3.08 -8.00 -6.70
N PHE A 27 3.25 -6.70 -6.45
CA PHE A 27 4.16 -6.17 -5.43
C PHE A 27 3.78 -6.63 -4.01
N ILE A 28 2.48 -6.79 -3.77
CA ILE A 28 1.94 -7.34 -2.53
C ILE A 28 1.46 -8.76 -2.85
N SER A 29 1.97 -9.75 -2.12
CA SER A 29 1.49 -11.13 -2.24
C SER A 29 0.06 -11.26 -1.71
N LYS A 30 -0.66 -12.32 -2.10
CA LYS A 30 -2.03 -12.55 -1.64
C LYS A 30 -2.12 -12.65 -0.12
N GLU A 31 -1.16 -13.31 0.51
CA GLU A 31 -1.08 -13.49 1.95
C GLU A 31 -0.86 -12.15 2.68
N GLU A 32 0.00 -11.29 2.12
CA GLU A 32 0.21 -9.93 2.63
C GLU A 32 -1.04 -9.06 2.45
N ASP A 33 -1.74 -9.18 1.32
CA ASP A 33 -2.96 -8.42 1.05
C ASP A 33 -4.07 -8.78 2.06
N GLU A 34 -4.27 -10.08 2.31
CA GLU A 34 -5.17 -10.56 3.36
C GLU A 34 -4.76 -10.06 4.75
N TYR A 35 -3.46 -10.08 5.06
CA TYR A 35 -2.94 -9.60 6.33
C TYR A 35 -3.18 -8.08 6.51
N LEU A 36 -2.88 -7.27 5.50
CA LEU A 36 -3.07 -5.82 5.51
C LEU A 36 -4.55 -5.46 5.70
N LEU A 37 -5.45 -6.13 4.99
CA LEU A 37 -6.89 -5.94 5.16
C LEU A 37 -7.33 -6.25 6.61
N ARG A 38 -6.84 -7.34 7.21
CA ARG A 38 -7.12 -7.65 8.62
C ARG A 38 -6.62 -6.55 9.55
N GLN A 39 -5.42 -5.99 9.32
CA GLN A 39 -4.90 -4.88 10.12
C GLN A 39 -5.77 -3.63 10.02
N VAL A 40 -6.23 -3.29 8.81
CA VAL A 40 -7.15 -2.17 8.59
C VAL A 40 -8.46 -2.40 9.35
N PHE A 41 -9.11 -3.56 9.19
CA PHE A 41 -10.41 -3.81 9.82
C PHE A 41 -10.36 -3.99 11.34
N ASN A 42 -9.24 -4.47 11.88
CA ASN A 42 -9.06 -4.65 13.32
C ASN A 42 -8.68 -3.36 14.04
N ALA A 43 -8.43 -2.27 13.31
CA ALA A 43 -8.10 -0.99 13.91
C ALA A 43 -9.23 -0.49 14.83
N PRO A 44 -8.93 -0.12 16.09
CA PRO A 44 -9.95 0.26 17.05
C PRO A 44 -10.67 1.55 16.60
N LYS A 45 -11.96 1.67 16.93
CA LYS A 45 -12.82 2.81 16.54
C LYS A 45 -12.20 4.20 16.75
N PRO A 46 -11.46 4.49 17.84
CA PRO A 46 -10.84 5.80 18.04
C PRO A 46 -9.80 6.18 16.97
N LYS A 47 -9.20 5.20 16.28
CA LYS A 47 -8.27 5.48 15.17
C LYS A 47 -8.99 5.92 13.90
N TRP A 48 -10.31 5.78 13.82
CA TRP A 48 -11.09 6.10 12.64
C TRP A 48 -11.77 7.47 12.75
N THR A 49 -11.49 8.34 11.80
CA THR A 49 -12.23 9.58 11.59
C THR A 49 -13.10 9.44 10.34
N GLN A 50 -14.40 9.70 10.48
CA GLN A 50 -15.31 9.72 9.34
C GLN A 50 -15.26 11.10 8.68
N LEU A 51 -15.03 11.11 7.38
CA LEU A 51 -15.05 12.30 6.53
C LEU A 51 -16.21 12.15 5.53
N SER A 52 -16.52 13.20 4.77
CA SER A 52 -17.56 13.11 3.74
C SER A 52 -17.19 12.03 2.70
N GLY A 53 -17.97 10.95 2.65
CA GLY A 53 -17.79 9.84 1.71
C GLY A 53 -16.61 8.89 1.97
N ARG A 54 -15.87 9.03 3.07
CA ARG A 54 -14.67 8.20 3.34
C ARG A 54 -14.36 8.07 4.83
N ARG A 55 -13.45 7.16 5.17
CA ARG A 55 -12.89 7.01 6.51
C ARG A 55 -11.37 7.19 6.45
N LEU A 56 -10.81 7.92 7.41
CA LEU A 56 -9.38 8.08 7.60
C LEU A 56 -8.95 7.32 8.84
N GLN A 57 -7.89 6.53 8.74
CA GLN A 57 -7.24 5.91 9.90
C GLN A 57 -6.05 6.76 10.33
N ASN A 58 -6.06 7.27 11.56
CA ASN A 58 -4.96 8.02 12.14
C ASN A 58 -3.94 7.06 12.75
N TRP A 59 -2.70 7.13 12.27
CA TRP A 59 -1.56 6.36 12.76
C TRP A 59 -0.52 7.21 13.52
N ALA A 60 -0.75 8.52 13.67
CA ALA A 60 0.11 9.38 14.47
C ALA A 60 -0.11 9.10 15.97
N SER A 61 0.86 8.45 16.60
CA SER A 61 1.03 8.35 18.06
C SER A 61 2.51 8.32 18.40
#